data_AF-A0A2V7HV36-F1
#
_entry.id   AF-A0A2V7HV36-F1
#
_cell.length_a   1.000
_cell.length_b   1.000
_cell.length_c   1.000
_cell.angle_alpha   90.00
_cell.angle_beta   90.00
_cell.angle_gamma   90.00
#
_symmetry.space_group_name_H-M   'P 1'
#
loop_
_entity.id
_entity.type
_entity.pdbx_description
1 polymer ?
#
loop_
_entity_poly.entity_id
_entity_poly.type
_entity_poly.pdbx_seq_one_letter_code
_entity_poly.pdbx_strand_id
1 'polypeptide(L)' 'KPEPKAVREALWKVSLMGLNGPIKFDKDGPAGKESGQSKPSIFLVQIKDGKIALPAFAKK' A
#
# COMPACT_ATOMS: atom_id res chain seq x y z
N LYS A 1 10.04 16.64 21.69
CA LYS A 1 8.86 15.95 21.11
C LYS A 1 8.83 16.27 19.62
N PRO A 2 8.57 15.30 18.72
CA PRO A 2 8.38 15.62 17.32
C PRO A 2 7.14 16.51 17.17
N GLU A 3 7.25 17.54 16.34
CA GLU A 3 6.20 18.52 16.09
C GLU A 3 5.14 17.88 15.16
N PRO A 4 3.83 17.94 15.48
CA PRO A 4 2.79 17.19 14.75
C PRO A 4 2.74 17.50 13.25
N LYS A 5 2.99 18.75 12.83
CA LYS A 5 3.02 19.11 11.42
C LYS A 5 4.20 18.45 10.70
N ALA A 6 5.38 18.41 11.31
CA ALA A 6 6.55 17.72 10.77
C ALA A 6 6.30 16.21 10.58
N VAL A 7 5.62 15.56 11.51
CA VAL A 7 5.22 14.14 11.37
C VAL A 7 4.25 13.95 10.20
N ARG A 8 3.22 14.81 10.10
CA ARG A 8 2.26 14.77 8.99
C ARG A 8 2.96 14.95 7.64
N GLU A 9 3.89 15.90 7.54
CA GLU A 9 4.67 16.13 6.31
C GLU A 9 5.59 14.96 5.96
N ALA A 10 6.20 14.30 6.96
CA ALA A 10 7.03 13.13 6.74
C ALA A 10 6.21 11.94 6.20
N LEU A 11 4.99 11.72 6.69
CA LEU A 11 4.12 10.64 6.20
C LEU A 11 3.78 10.80 4.71
N TRP A 12 3.63 12.02 4.20
CA TRP A 12 3.42 12.26 2.77
C TRP A 12 4.63 11.94 1.89
N LYS A 13 5.83 11.87 2.47
CA LYS A 13 7.06 11.55 1.75
C LYS A 13 7.38 10.05 1.78
N VAL A 14 6.57 9.23 2.45
CA VAL A 14 6.77 7.79 2.49
C VAL A 14 6.56 7.21 1.09
N SER A 15 7.64 6.67 0.54
CA SER A 15 7.65 5.86 -0.66
C SER A 15 8.79 4.86 -0.54
N LEU A 16 8.47 3.63 -0.12
CA LEU A 16 9.46 2.59 0.14
C LEU A 16 8.96 1.22 -0.29
N MET A 17 9.87 0.32 -0.63
CA MET A 17 9.53 -1.07 -0.92
C MET A 17 9.56 -1.89 0.38
N GLY A 18 8.42 -2.45 0.77
CA GLY A 18 8.30 -3.40 1.87
C GLY A 18 8.32 -4.84 1.36
N LEU A 19 8.25 -5.80 2.30
CA LEU A 19 8.24 -7.24 1.99
C LEU A 19 7.10 -7.64 1.03
N ASN A 20 5.93 -7.02 1.21
CA ASN A 20 4.71 -7.36 0.45
C ASN A 20 4.40 -6.36 -0.68
N GLY A 21 5.36 -5.50 -1.03
CA GLY A 21 5.20 -4.49 -2.06
C GLY A 21 5.40 -3.05 -1.57
N PRO A 22 5.13 -2.05 -2.43
CA PRO A 22 5.38 -0.66 -2.14
C PRO A 22 4.44 -0.12 -1.04
N ILE A 23 5.00 0.66 -0.13
CA ILE A 23 4.29 1.38 0.93
C ILE A 23 4.36 2.87 0.61
N LYS A 24 3.19 3.47 0.42
CA LYS A 24 2.99 4.90 0.15
C LYS A 24 1.63 5.36 0.64
N PHE A 25 1.48 6.66 0.88
CA PHE A 25 0.20 7.27 1.23
C PHE A 25 -0.21 8.30 0.16
N ASP A 26 -1.30 8.01 -0.54
CA ASP A 26 -1.91 8.95 -1.46
C ASP A 26 -2.85 9.88 -0.67
N LYS A 27 -2.90 11.17 -1.03
CA LYS A 27 -3.87 12.11 -0.45
C LYS A 27 -5.25 11.84 -1.04
N ASP A 28 -6.25 11.75 -0.18
CA ASP A 28 -7.64 11.56 -0.59
C ASP A 28 -8.61 12.41 0.27
N GLY A 29 -9.70 12.85 -0.35
CA GLY A 29 -10.71 13.72 0.23
C GLY A 29 -10.57 15.21 -0.13
N PRO A 30 -11.36 16.09 0.50
CA PRO A 30 -11.40 17.52 0.19
C PRO A 30 -10.07 18.23 0.48
N ALA A 31 -9.76 19.26 -0.31
CA ALA A 31 -8.56 20.07 -0.14
C ALA A 31 -8.45 20.65 1.27
N GLY A 32 -7.28 20.48 1.91
CA GLY A 32 -7.01 20.93 3.28
C GLY A 32 -7.58 20.02 4.38
N LYS A 33 -8.32 18.97 4.02
CA LYS A 33 -8.82 17.93 4.94
C LYS A 33 -8.48 16.52 4.44
N GLU A 34 -7.38 16.41 3.70
CA GLU A 34 -6.98 15.13 3.12
C GLU A 34 -6.57 14.14 4.20
N SER A 35 -7.00 12.90 3.98
CA SER A 35 -6.56 11.71 4.70
C SER A 35 -5.52 10.96 3.87
N GLY A 36 -4.65 10.22 4.53
CA GLY A 36 -3.63 9.42 3.86
C GLY A 36 -4.15 8.02 3.60
N GLN A 37 -4.39 7.70 2.33
CA GLN A 37 -4.88 6.39 1.93
C GLN A 37 -3.73 5.53 1.44
N SER A 38 -3.60 4.33 2.02
CA SER A 38 -2.72 3.29 1.51
C SER A 38 -3.52 2.35 0.62
N LYS A 39 -3.09 2.20 -0.63
CA LYS A 39 -3.71 1.24 -1.55
C LYS A 39 -3.02 -0.11 -1.39
N PRO A 40 -3.73 -1.14 -0.89
CA PRO A 40 -3.10 -2.45 -0.71
C PRO A 40 -2.75 -3.07 -2.06
N SER A 41 -1.61 -3.74 -2.12
CA SER A 41 -1.30 -4.66 -3.22
C SER A 41 -2.09 -5.94 -2.98
N ILE A 42 -3.11 -6.19 -3.79
CA ILE A 42 -3.96 -7.36 -3.67
C ILE A 42 -3.47 -8.40 -4.69
N PHE A 43 -3.25 -9.62 -4.23
CA PHE A 43 -2.86 -10.76 -5.07
C PHE A 43 -3.95 -11.81 -5.01
N LEU A 44 -4.35 -12.32 -6.17
CA LEU A 44 -5.19 -13.49 -6.24
C LEU A 44 -4.30 -14.72 -6.39
N VAL A 45 -4.48 -15.70 -5.50
CA VAL A 45 -3.74 -16.95 -5.48
C VAL A 45 -4.68 -18.14 -5.53
N GLN A 46 -4.16 -19.27 -6.01
CA GLN A 46 -4.84 -20.55 -6.01
C GLN A 46 -4.06 -21.54 -5.12
N ILE A 47 -4.77 -22.30 -4.30
CA ILE A 47 -4.19 -23.47 -3.61
C ILE A 47 -4.28 -24.65 -4.56
N LYS A 48 -3.14 -25.23 -4.92
CA LYS A 48 -3.05 -26.42 -5.77
C LYS A 48 -2.02 -27.38 -5.18
N ASP A 49 -2.43 -28.63 -4.96
CA ASP A 49 -1.58 -29.69 -4.41
C ASP A 49 -0.87 -29.28 -3.09
N GLY A 50 -1.60 -28.59 -2.22
CA GLY A 50 -1.08 -28.08 -0.95
C GLY A 50 -0.10 -26.90 -1.05
N LYS A 51 0.10 -26.33 -2.24
CA LYS A 51 0.99 -25.18 -2.49
C LYS A 51 0.23 -23.98 -3.02
N ILE A 52 0.74 -22.79 -2.71
CA ILE A 52 0.27 -21.52 -3.28
C ILE A 52 0.80 -21.39 -4.71
N ALA A 53 -0.08 -21.11 -5.67
CA ALA A 53 0.27 -20.85 -7.07
C ALA A 53 -0.51 -19.64 -7.60
N LEU A 54 -0.06 -19.05 -8.70
CA LEU A 54 -0.88 -18.08 -9.44
C LEU A 54 -2.05 -18.80 -10.13
N PRO A 55 -3.26 -18.19 -10.14
CA PRO A 55 -4.41 -18.75 -10.83
C PRO A 55 -4.11 -19.00 -12.31
N ALA A 56 -4.69 -20.05 -12.89
CA ALA A 56 -4.44 -20.42 -14.29
C ALA A 56 -4.72 -19.27 -15.27
N PHE A 57 -5.79 -18.50 -15.04
CA PHE A 57 -6.15 -17.34 -15.88
C PHE A 57 -5.24 -16.12 -15.68
N ALA A 58 -4.45 -16.09 -14.61
CA ALA A 58 -3.48 -15.02 -14.34
C ALA A 58 -2.13 -15.26 -15.02
N LYS A 59 -1.89 -16.47 -15.56
CA LYS A 59 -0.75 -16.77 -16.41
C LYS A 59 -1.04 -16.23 -17.81
N LYS A 60 -0.56 -15.02 -18.08
CA LYS A 60 -0.42 -14.50 -19.45
C LYS A 60 0.81 -15.09 -20.11
#